data_AF-A0A536P7D8-F1
#
_entry.id   AF-A0A536P7D8-F1
#
_cell.length_a   1.000
_cell.length_b   1.000
_cell.length_c   1.000
_cell.angle_alpha   90.00
_cell.angle_beta   90.00
_cell.angle_gamma   90.00
#
_symmetry.space_group_name_H-M   'P 1'
#
loop_
_entity.id
_entity.type
_entity.pdbx_description
1 polymer ?
#
loop_
_entity_poly.entity_id
_entity_poly.type
_entity_poly.pdbx_seq_one_letter_code
_entity_poly.pdbx_strand_id
1 'polypeptide(L)' 'MTSVRTCLESPGRRGRSISFLGTAFSEPTLIKLASGFEAATHARFPPTFTGNVTTPNTAGTTLTPPKPPRKDTGLRPHRL' A
#
# COMPACT_ATOMS: atom_id res chain seq x y z
N MET A 1 5.96 -21.58 17.97
CA MET A 1 6.15 -20.16 18.38
C MET A 1 5.25 -19.32 17.51
N THR A 2 4.41 -18.47 18.10
CA THR A 2 3.45 -17.62 17.36
C THR A 2 3.91 -16.17 17.41
N SER A 3 3.77 -15.42 16.30
CA SER A 3 4.26 -14.05 16.17
C SER A 3 3.26 -13.15 15.43
N VAL A 4 3.08 -11.91 15.91
CA VAL A 4 2.35 -10.84 15.20
C VAL A 4 3.29 -9.64 15.02
N ARG A 5 3.37 -9.08 13.81
CA ARG A 5 4.25 -7.94 13.49
C ARG A 5 3.41 -6.71 13.16
N THR A 6 3.77 -5.56 13.73
CA THR A 6 3.17 -4.27 13.37
C THR A 6 4.22 -3.27 12.90
N CYS A 7 3.84 -2.36 12.01
CA CYS A 7 4.74 -1.36 11.42
C CYS A 7 4.64 -0.06 12.21
N LEU A 8 5.77 0.39 12.74
CA LEU A 8 5.93 1.63 13.49
C LEU A 8 6.71 2.62 12.64
N GLU A 9 6.06 3.66 12.13
CA GLU A 9 6.72 4.72 11.37
C GLU A 9 6.79 6.00 12.19
N SER A 10 7.97 6.63 12.23
CA SER A 10 8.19 7.92 12.89
C SER A 10 8.36 9.00 11.82
N PRO A 11 7.78 10.20 11.99
CA PRO A 11 7.93 11.28 11.03
C PRO A 11 9.41 11.55 10.72
N GLY A 12 9.80 11.40 9.44
CA GLY A 12 11.15 11.69 8.96
C GLY A 12 12.20 10.57 9.12
N ARG A 13 11.83 9.34 9.54
CA ARG A 13 12.75 8.18 9.54
C ARG A 13 12.13 6.97 8.85
N ARG A 14 12.98 6.11 8.27
CA ARG A 14 12.57 4.83 7.68
C ARG A 14 11.67 4.04 8.65
N GLY A 15 10.55 3.53 8.14
CA GLY A 15 9.63 2.70 8.90
C GLY A 15 10.34 1.55 9.61
N ARG A 16 9.98 1.35 10.89
CA ARG A 16 10.46 0.25 11.73
C ARG A 16 9.31 -0.72 11.95
N SER A 17 9.60 -1.92 12.47
CA SER A 17 8.55 -2.86 12.86
C SER A 17 8.78 -3.33 14.28
N ILE A 18 7.70 -3.59 14.99
CA ILE A 18 7.72 -4.29 16.28
C ILE A 18 7.08 -5.66 16.10
N SER A 19 7.54 -6.66 16.86
CA SER A 19 7.02 -8.03 16.77
C SER A 19 6.65 -8.52 18.17
N PHE A 20 5.43 -9.00 18.32
CA PHE A 20 4.91 -9.63 19.54
C PHE A 20 5.07 -11.14 19.42
N LEU A 21 5.79 -11.75 20.36
CA LEU A 21 6.07 -13.18 20.39
C LEU A 21 5.31 -13.83 21.54
N GLY A 22 4.77 -15.02 21.30
CA GLY A 22 4.07 -15.81 22.30
C GLY A 22 4.20 -17.31 22.11
N THR A 23 3.73 -18.04 23.12
CA THR A 23 3.61 -19.50 23.13
C THR A 23 2.55 -19.98 22.13
N ALA A 24 2.47 -21.30 21.93
CA ALA A 24 1.47 -21.88 21.04
C ALA A 24 0.03 -21.48 21.45
N PHE A 25 -0.85 -21.28 20.47
CA PHE A 25 -2.25 -20.88 20.65
C PHE A 25 -2.49 -19.50 21.31
N SER A 26 -1.45 -18.70 21.51
CA SER A 26 -1.57 -17.33 22.05
C SER A 26 -1.97 -16.27 21.00
N GLU A 27 -2.38 -16.70 19.79
CA GLU A 27 -2.70 -15.80 18.67
C GLU A 27 -3.78 -14.75 19.00
N PRO A 28 -4.91 -15.07 19.67
CA PRO A 28 -5.92 -14.05 20.02
C PRO A 28 -5.39 -12.98 20.98
N THR A 29 -4.50 -13.38 21.90
CA THR A 29 -3.87 -12.47 22.85
C THR A 29 -2.85 -11.57 22.14
N LEU A 30 -2.06 -12.13 21.22
CA LEU A 30 -1.09 -11.38 20.43
C LEU A 30 -1.78 -10.37 19.51
N ILE A 31 -2.93 -10.73 18.91
CA ILE A 31 -3.75 -9.81 18.11
C ILE A 31 -4.27 -8.67 18.98
N LYS A 32 -4.77 -8.94 20.19
CA LYS A 32 -5.27 -7.88 21.10
C LYS A 32 -4.16 -6.90 21.50
N LEU A 33 -2.96 -7.41 21.77
CA LEU A 33 -1.81 -6.56 22.10
C LEU A 33 -1.39 -5.70 20.91
N ALA A 34 -1.28 -6.31 19.73
CA ALA A 34 -0.96 -5.60 18.50
C ALA A 34 -2.01 -4.54 18.15
N SER A 35 -3.31 -4.88 18.24
CA SER A 35 -4.39 -3.94 17.92
C SER A 35 -4.52 -2.82 18.94
N GLY A 36 -4.32 -3.10 20.23
CA GLY A 36 -4.25 -2.07 21.27
C GLY A 36 -3.08 -1.11 21.08
N PHE A 37 -1.91 -1.64 20.67
CA PHE A 37 -0.75 -0.80 20.34
C PHE A 37 -1.00 0.11 19.15
N GLU A 38 -1.59 -0.40 18.07
CA GLU A 38 -1.94 0.41 16.90
C GLU A 38 -2.97 1.50 17.25
N ALA A 39 -3.98 1.19 18.07
CA ALA A 39 -4.99 2.15 18.50
C ALA A 39 -4.43 3.26 19.41
N ALA A 40 -3.37 2.98 20.18
CA ALA A 40 -2.75 3.98 21.04
C ALA A 40 -1.78 4.89 20.28
N THR A 41 -1.06 4.34 19.30
CA THR A 41 0.09 5.03 18.67
C THR A 41 -0.22 5.64 17.31
N HIS A 42 -1.14 5.07 16.53
CA HIS A 42 -1.42 5.48 15.15
C HIS A 42 -0.14 5.68 14.32
N ALA A 43 0.84 4.81 14.51
CA ALA A 43 2.18 5.01 13.96
C ALA A 43 2.29 4.72 12.45
N ARG A 44 1.18 4.45 11.78
CA ARG A 44 1.17 4.21 10.34
C ARG A 44 1.05 5.54 9.58
N PHE A 45 2.06 5.82 8.77
CA PHE A 45 2.04 6.97 7.86
C PHE A 45 2.09 6.50 6.40
N PRO A 46 1.49 7.25 5.46
CA PRO A 46 1.66 6.96 4.05
C PRO A 46 3.15 7.13 3.68
N PRO A 47 3.74 6.21 2.91
CA PRO A 47 5.11 6.37 2.46
C PRO A 47 5.23 7.61 1.58
N THR A 48 6.34 8.32 1.70
CA THR A 48 6.70 9.37 0.74
C THR A 48 7.39 8.72 -0.45
N PHE A 49 6.71 8.73 -1.60
CA PHE A 49 7.31 8.24 -2.83
C PHE A 49 8.35 9.24 -3.32
N THR A 50 9.59 8.78 -3.48
CA THR A 50 10.67 9.62 -4.03
C THR A 50 10.44 9.83 -5.52
N GLY A 51 9.78 10.94 -5.88
CA GLY A 51 9.75 11.49 -7.24
C GLY A 51 9.06 10.63 -8.31
N ASN A 52 8.76 11.25 -9.44
CA ASN A 52 8.11 10.63 -10.58
C ASN A 52 9.03 9.56 -11.22
N VAL A 53 8.62 8.28 -11.22
CA VAL A 53 9.38 7.14 -11.76
C VAL A 53 9.74 7.30 -13.24
N THR A 54 9.09 8.23 -13.95
CA THR A 54 9.39 8.52 -15.36
C THR A 54 10.65 9.38 -15.54
N THR A 55 11.13 10.16 -14.58
CA THR A 55 12.20 11.15 -14.87
C THR A 55 13.60 10.59 -15.21
N PRO A 56 14.08 9.43 -14.74
CA PRO A 56 15.43 8.98 -15.11
C PRO A 56 15.54 8.47 -16.56
N ASN A 57 14.46 7.88 -17.11
CA ASN A 57 14.46 7.25 -18.43
C ASN A 57 13.51 7.92 -19.45
N THR A 58 12.76 8.95 -19.04
CA THR A 58 11.80 9.70 -19.88
C THR A 58 12.27 11.15 -20.11
N ALA A 59 13.53 11.47 -19.80
CA ALA A 59 14.12 12.77 -20.15
C ALA A 59 14.04 12.98 -21.67
N GLY A 60 13.15 13.87 -22.11
CA GLY A 60 12.93 14.20 -23.53
C GLY A 60 11.76 13.49 -24.22
N THR A 61 11.00 12.63 -23.54
CA THR A 61 9.79 12.02 -24.14
C THR A 61 8.51 12.61 -23.53
N THR A 62 7.74 13.33 -24.34
CA THR A 62 6.37 13.71 -23.99
C THR A 62 5.51 12.45 -23.96
N LEU A 63 5.06 12.03 -22.78
CA LEU A 63 4.12 10.92 -22.64
C LEU A 63 2.74 11.37 -23.13
N THR A 64 2.42 11.05 -24.38
CA THR A 64 1.08 11.27 -24.93
C THR A 64 0.10 10.33 -24.23
N PRO A 65 -0.96 10.84 -23.58
CA PRO A 65 -2.00 9.99 -23.02
C PRO A 65 -2.61 9.11 -24.13
N PRO A 66 -2.86 7.82 -23.90
CA PRO A 66 -3.54 6.99 -24.88
C PRO A 66 -4.92 7.60 -25.17
N LYS A 67 -5.26 7.70 -26.46
CA LYS A 67 -6.58 8.19 -26.88
C LYS A 67 -7.65 7.33 -26.20
N PRO A 68 -8.62 7.93 -25.48
CA PRO A 68 -9.66 7.16 -24.83
C PRO A 68 -10.39 6.30 -25.87
N PRO A 69 -10.77 5.06 -25.52
CA PRO A 69 -11.50 4.19 -26.43
C PRO A 69 -12.75 4.92 -26.91
N ARG A 70 -13.02 4.85 -28.23
CA ARG A 70 -14.22 5.43 -28.81
C ARG A 70 -15.43 4.76 -28.15
N LYS A 71 -16.29 5.54 -27.49
CA LYS A 71 -17.58 5.02 -26.99
C LYS A 71 -18.35 4.47 -28.20
N ASP A 72 -18.61 3.17 -28.19
CA ASP A 72 -19.47 2.55 -29.18
C ASP A 72 -20.90 3.04 -28.95
N THR A 73 -21.45 3.78 -29.91
CA THR A 73 -22.79 4.39 -29.85
C THR A 73 -23.94 3.38 -30.03
N GLY A 74 -23.70 2.08 -29.84
CA GLY A 74 -24.71 1.01 -29.97
C GLY A 74 -25.26 0.80 -31.40
N LEU A 75 -24.90 1.65 -32.36
CA LEU A 75 -25.37 1.65 -33.75
C LEU A 75 -24.64 0.65 -34.66
N ARG A 76 -23.78 -0.22 -34.10
CA ARG A 76 -23.14 -1.25 -34.93
C ARG A 76 -24.20 -2.29 -35.27
N PRO A 77 -24.49 -2.55 -36.56
CA PRO A 77 -25.43 -3.61 -36.91
C PRO A 77 -24.85 -4.93 -36.44
N HIS A 78 -25.52 -5.58 -35.49
CA HIS A 78 -25.26 -6.98 -35.18
C HIS A 78 -25.69 -7.80 -36.39
N ARG A 79 -24.71 -8.28 -37.15
CA ARG A 79 -24.93 -9.20 -38.26
C ARG A 79 -25.36 -10.53 -37.64
N LEU A 80 -26.62 -10.91 -37.86
CA LEU A 80 -27.12 -12.27 -37.62
C LEU A 80 -26.42 -13.27 -38.56
#